data_AF-A0AAX4AVL8-F1
#
_entry.id   AF-A0AAX4AVL8-F1
#
_cell.length_a   1.000
_cell.length_b   1.000
_cell.length_c   1.000
_cell.angle_alpha   90.00
_cell.angle_beta   90.00
_cell.angle_gamma   90.00
#
_symmetry.space_group_name_H-M   'P 1'
#
loop_
_entity.id
_entity.type
_entity.pdbx_description
1 polymer ?
#
loop_
_entity_poly.entity_id
_entity_poly.type
_entity_poly.pdbx_seq_one_letter_code
_entity_poly.pdbx_strand_id
1 'polypeptide(L)'
;MNNQSKLFRKVNEIILFDDNMIESAKECFQDYVEKGIILTTNFEENKWETTNEYSNVSFIFNLNKFQYKRFYEQVFQLSFDDFVTYLKSFIVLSMEHHVLITLQAFLRDIKKLVRELKVNEAFSLANMKISNPSVCIDFLSTLPCLESNELTQLIEQLDELLNVSYQLNTKKQRKLAQFQSYFLFNDILNDYWVKSLLDEERLFYYPLYLW
;
A
#
# COMPACT_ATOMS: atom_id res chain seq x y z
N MET A 1 -13.08 -7.30 -37.85
CA MET A 1 -11.91 -7.74 -37.06
C MET A 1 -11.97 -6.99 -35.75
N ASN A 2 -12.04 -7.73 -34.64
CA ASN A 2 -12.61 -7.30 -33.37
C ASN A 2 -11.53 -6.71 -32.45
N ASN A 3 -11.54 -5.39 -32.20
CA ASN A 3 -10.63 -4.67 -31.32
C ASN A 3 -11.02 -4.82 -29.83
N GLN A 4 -11.02 -6.05 -29.31
CA GLN A 4 -11.34 -6.32 -27.90
C GLN A 4 -10.10 -6.64 -27.03
N SER A 5 -8.88 -6.47 -27.52
CA SER A 5 -7.67 -7.01 -26.87
C SER A 5 -6.85 -6.04 -26.00
N LYS A 6 -7.38 -4.90 -25.54
CA LYS A 6 -6.66 -4.00 -24.60
C LYS A 6 -7.58 -3.23 -23.63
N LEU A 7 -8.49 -3.93 -22.96
CA LEU A 7 -9.22 -3.36 -21.83
C LEU A 7 -8.79 -4.07 -20.55
N PHE A 8 -8.19 -3.30 -19.64
CA PHE A 8 -7.84 -3.73 -18.30
C PHE A 8 -9.00 -4.50 -17.67
N ARG A 9 -8.69 -5.72 -17.21
CA ARG A 9 -9.66 -6.57 -16.55
C ARG A 9 -10.07 -5.85 -15.27
N LYS A 10 -11.32 -5.44 -15.18
CA LYS A 10 -11.91 -4.92 -13.96
C LYS A 10 -11.98 -6.11 -12.99
N VAL A 11 -10.99 -6.23 -12.11
CA VAL A 11 -10.96 -7.28 -11.10
C VAL A 11 -11.98 -6.89 -10.03
N ASN A 12 -13.19 -7.42 -10.17
CA ASN A 12 -14.22 -7.47 -9.13
C ASN A 12 -14.11 -8.77 -8.31
N GLU A 13 -12.96 -9.42 -8.32
CA GLU A 13 -12.69 -10.58 -7.47
C GLU A 13 -11.92 -10.06 -6.26
N ILE A 14 -12.45 -10.35 -5.07
CA ILE A 14 -11.71 -10.21 -3.82
C ILE A 14 -10.43 -11.00 -4.01
N ILE A 15 -9.31 -10.29 -4.16
CA ILE A 15 -8.00 -10.93 -4.30
C ILE A 15 -7.66 -11.47 -2.91
N LEU A 16 -8.03 -12.72 -2.66
CA LEU A 16 -7.50 -13.48 -1.54
C LEU A 16 -6.00 -13.60 -1.80
N PHE A 17 -5.18 -13.08 -0.90
CA PHE A 17 -3.74 -13.29 -0.93
C PHE A 17 -3.46 -14.81 -0.84
N ASP A 18 -3.15 -15.41 -1.98
CA ASP A 18 -2.77 -16.82 -2.09
C ASP A 18 -1.24 -16.95 -2.20
N ASP A 19 -0.73 -18.18 -2.19
CA ASP A 19 0.71 -18.45 -2.33
C ASP A 19 1.28 -17.83 -3.62
N ASN A 20 0.47 -17.71 -4.68
CA ASN A 20 0.87 -17.11 -5.95
C ASN A 20 1.13 -15.59 -5.82
N MET A 21 0.35 -14.89 -5.00
CA MET A 21 0.61 -13.48 -4.70
C MET A 21 1.90 -13.27 -3.91
N ILE A 22 2.22 -14.18 -2.99
CA ILE A 22 3.49 -14.13 -2.23
C ILE A 22 4.66 -14.34 -3.19
N GLU A 23 4.58 -15.29 -4.11
CA GLU A 23 5.59 -15.50 -5.15
C GLU A 23 5.74 -14.27 -6.04
N SER A 24 4.62 -13.72 -6.55
CA SER A 24 4.62 -12.49 -7.36
C SER A 24 5.25 -11.32 -6.61
N ALA A 25 4.96 -11.16 -5.32
CA ALA A 25 5.57 -10.12 -4.50
C ALA A 25 7.08 -10.33 -4.31
N LYS A 26 7.54 -11.58 -4.19
CA LYS A 26 8.98 -11.90 -4.12
C LYS A 26 9.69 -11.62 -5.45
N GLU A 27 9.04 -11.85 -6.58
CA GLU A 27 9.55 -11.47 -7.90
C GLU A 27 9.66 -9.94 -8.04
N CYS A 28 8.59 -9.20 -7.71
CA CYS A 28 8.62 -7.73 -7.69
C CYS A 28 9.68 -7.18 -6.73
N PHE A 29 9.90 -7.83 -5.59
CA PHE A 29 10.94 -7.43 -4.64
C PHE A 29 12.33 -7.54 -5.28
N GLN A 30 12.63 -8.63 -5.98
CA GLN A 30 13.90 -8.80 -6.70
C GLN A 30 14.09 -7.73 -7.77
N ASP A 31 13.04 -7.45 -8.56
CA ASP A 31 13.08 -6.38 -9.58
C ASP A 31 13.39 -5.00 -8.94
N TYR A 32 12.81 -4.68 -7.78
CA TYR A 32 13.14 -3.45 -7.06
C TYR A 32 14.55 -3.43 -6.46
N VAL A 33 15.10 -4.58 -6.10
CA VAL A 33 16.50 -4.70 -5.67
C VAL A 33 17.44 -4.45 -6.85
N GLU A 34 17.17 -5.06 -8.00
CA GLU A 34 17.95 -4.87 -9.23
C GLU A 34 17.94 -3.41 -9.71
N LYS A 35 16.80 -2.73 -9.55
CA LYS A 35 16.62 -1.30 -9.85
C LYS A 35 17.23 -0.36 -8.81
N GLY A 36 17.79 -0.87 -7.71
CA GLY A 36 18.37 -0.06 -6.64
C GLY A 36 17.37 0.72 -5.79
N ILE A 37 16.07 0.41 -5.90
CA ILE A 37 14.99 1.02 -5.09
C ILE A 37 15.00 0.41 -3.69
N ILE A 38 15.19 -0.91 -3.59
CA ILE A 38 15.38 -1.63 -2.32
C ILE A 38 16.87 -1.98 -2.20
N LEU A 39 17.50 -1.48 -1.14
CA LEU A 39 18.93 -1.67 -0.87
C LEU A 39 19.21 -2.95 -0.05
N THR A 40 18.16 -3.57 0.49
CA THR A 40 18.24 -4.85 1.22
C THR A 40 17.96 -6.02 0.28
N THR A 41 18.84 -7.01 0.24
CA THR A 41 18.78 -8.11 -0.74
C THR A 41 17.87 -9.27 -0.34
N ASN A 42 17.53 -9.40 0.94
CA ASN A 42 16.75 -10.52 1.45
C ASN A 42 15.35 -10.08 1.87
N PHE A 43 14.33 -10.66 1.22
CA PHE A 43 12.92 -10.42 1.50
C PHE A 43 12.56 -10.75 2.97
N GLU A 44 13.17 -11.80 3.53
CA GLU A 44 12.83 -12.26 4.88
C GLU A 44 13.40 -11.36 6.00
N GLU A 45 14.23 -10.37 5.67
CA GLU A 45 14.77 -9.43 6.66
C GLU A 45 13.69 -8.64 7.40
N ASN A 46 13.97 -8.35 8.67
CA ASN A 46 13.06 -7.55 9.50
C ASN A 46 13.14 -6.06 9.22
N LYS A 47 14.16 -5.62 8.48
CA LYS A 47 14.36 -4.24 8.08
C LYS A 47 14.71 -4.21 6.60
N TRP A 48 13.97 -3.42 5.84
CA TRP A 48 14.33 -3.06 4.47
C TRP A 48 14.73 -1.60 4.41
N GLU A 49 15.86 -1.34 3.78
CA GLU A 49 16.30 0.00 3.42
C GLU A 49 15.90 0.26 1.97
N THR A 50 15.23 1.38 1.73
CA THR A 50 14.74 1.76 0.41
C THR A 50 15.09 3.21 0.11
N THR A 51 15.12 3.53 -1.17
CA THR A 51 15.39 4.89 -1.65
C THR A 51 14.47 5.23 -2.81
N ASN A 52 14.11 6.50 -2.89
CA ASN A 52 13.52 7.08 -4.11
C ASN A 52 14.49 8.09 -4.74
N GLU A 53 15.80 7.88 -4.58
CA GLU A 53 16.91 8.75 -4.98
C GLU A 53 17.01 10.08 -4.22
N TYR A 54 15.87 10.66 -3.83
CA TYR A 54 15.79 11.90 -3.05
C TYR A 54 15.85 11.68 -1.54
N SER A 55 15.37 10.53 -1.06
CA SER A 55 15.27 10.22 0.35
C SER A 55 15.41 8.73 0.63
N ASN A 56 16.03 8.40 1.76
CA ASN A 56 16.11 7.03 2.26
C ASN A 56 14.98 6.78 3.25
N VAL A 57 14.23 5.71 3.03
CA VAL A 57 13.12 5.29 3.87
C VAL A 57 13.42 3.87 4.36
N SER A 58 13.16 3.61 5.64
CA SER A 58 13.30 2.25 6.18
C SER A 58 11.94 1.67 6.55
N PHE A 59 11.70 0.45 6.12
CA PHE A 59 10.57 -0.38 6.55
C PHE A 59 11.07 -1.33 7.64
N ILE A 60 10.41 -1.33 8.81
CA ILE A 60 10.81 -2.15 9.96
C ILE A 60 9.62 -3.01 10.41
N PHE A 61 9.72 -4.32 10.15
CA PHE A 61 8.69 -5.33 10.35
C PHE A 61 8.65 -5.94 11.76
N ASN A 62 9.22 -5.26 12.76
CA ASN A 62 9.19 -5.71 14.16
C ASN A 62 7.82 -5.47 14.81
N LEU A 63 6.86 -6.34 14.51
CA LEU A 63 5.55 -6.39 15.16
C LEU A 63 5.64 -7.09 16.53
N ASN A 64 4.71 -6.75 17.44
CA ASN A 64 4.66 -7.40 18.75
C ASN A 64 4.06 -8.81 18.61
N LYS A 65 4.92 -9.82 18.47
CA LYS A 65 4.53 -11.24 18.31
C LYS A 65 3.61 -11.73 19.45
N PHE A 66 3.84 -11.29 20.69
CA PHE A 66 3.01 -11.71 21.82
C PHE A 66 1.58 -11.15 21.73
N GLN A 67 1.45 -9.85 21.44
CA GLN A 67 0.13 -9.22 21.28
C GLN A 67 -0.63 -9.81 20.09
N TYR A 68 0.07 -10.00 18.97
CA TYR A 68 -0.52 -10.62 17.78
C TYR A 68 -1.08 -12.01 18.09
N LYS A 69 -0.26 -12.91 18.66
CA LYS A 69 -0.70 -14.27 18.99
C LYS A 69 -1.88 -14.30 19.96
N ARG A 70 -1.91 -13.37 20.91
CA ARG A 70 -2.95 -13.33 21.94
C ARG A 70 -4.30 -12.86 21.42
N PHE A 71 -4.31 -11.90 20.51
CA PHE A 71 -5.54 -11.17 20.16
C PHE A 71 -5.89 -11.26 18.66
N TYR A 72 -4.91 -11.37 17.77
CA TYR A 72 -5.11 -11.26 16.33
C TYR A 72 -5.02 -12.58 15.57
N GLU A 73 -4.24 -13.53 16.08
CA GLU A 73 -4.10 -14.86 15.45
C GLU A 73 -5.45 -15.57 15.33
N GLN A 74 -6.36 -15.39 16.30
CA GLN A 74 -7.73 -15.91 16.21
C GLN A 74 -8.64 -15.10 15.28
N VAL A 75 -8.45 -13.78 15.22
CA VAL A 75 -9.30 -12.87 14.40
C VAL A 75 -8.99 -13.02 12.92
N PHE A 76 -7.71 -13.06 12.56
CA PHE A 76 -7.26 -13.21 11.18
C PHE A 76 -7.14 -14.68 10.77
N GLN A 77 -7.12 -15.61 11.73
CA GLN A 77 -6.84 -17.04 11.48
C GLN A 77 -5.51 -17.25 10.73
N LEU A 78 -4.55 -16.36 10.97
CA LEU A 78 -3.24 -16.33 10.34
C LEU A 78 -2.15 -16.39 11.40
N SER A 79 -1.15 -17.23 11.16
CA SER A 79 0.02 -17.26 12.03
C SER A 79 0.74 -15.91 11.98
N PHE A 80 1.51 -15.59 13.03
CA PHE A 80 2.28 -14.36 13.05
C PHE A 80 3.26 -14.26 11.86
N ASP A 81 3.90 -15.37 11.52
CA ASP A 81 4.94 -15.40 10.49
C ASP A 81 4.30 -15.26 9.10
N ASP A 82 3.11 -15.84 8.87
CA ASP A 82 2.32 -15.62 7.64
C ASP A 82 1.84 -14.17 7.54
N PHE A 83 1.32 -13.60 8.62
CA PHE A 83 0.87 -12.20 8.65
C PHE A 83 1.99 -11.21 8.29
N VAL A 84 3.20 -11.43 8.80
CA VAL A 84 4.38 -10.62 8.44
C VAL A 84 4.71 -10.79 6.95
N THR A 85 4.61 -12.00 6.42
CA THR A 85 4.84 -12.30 5.00
C THR A 85 3.81 -11.60 4.12
N TYR A 86 2.53 -11.62 4.49
CA TYR A 86 1.48 -10.88 3.80
C TYR A 86 1.69 -9.38 3.86
N LEU A 87 2.06 -8.84 5.02
CA LEU A 87 2.34 -7.41 5.17
C LEU A 87 3.51 -6.97 4.28
N LYS A 88 4.58 -7.76 4.22
CA LYS A 88 5.72 -7.54 3.30
C LYS A 88 5.26 -7.57 1.84
N SER A 89 4.50 -8.59 1.47
CA SER A 89 4.01 -8.78 0.11
C SER A 89 3.11 -7.62 -0.33
N PHE A 90 2.18 -7.21 0.53
CA PHE A 90 1.33 -6.05 0.30
C PHE A 90 2.14 -4.77 0.11
N ILE A 91 3.16 -4.51 0.93
CA ILE A 91 4.00 -3.32 0.77
C ILE A 91 4.71 -3.31 -0.58
N VAL A 92 5.28 -4.44 -1.02
CA VAL A 92 5.98 -4.54 -2.31
C VAL A 92 5.02 -4.25 -3.46
N LEU A 93 3.88 -4.93 -3.50
CA LEU A 93 2.86 -4.74 -4.55
C LEU A 93 2.23 -3.34 -4.51
N SER A 94 2.25 -2.68 -3.36
CA SER A 94 1.73 -1.33 -3.18
C SER A 94 2.74 -0.23 -3.55
N MET A 95 4.03 -0.55 -3.75
CA MET A 95 5.06 0.47 -4.04
C MET A 95 4.80 1.23 -5.33
N GLU A 96 4.15 0.61 -6.32
CA GLU A 96 3.82 1.29 -7.57
C GLU A 96 2.72 2.36 -7.41
N HIS A 97 1.84 2.18 -6.43
CA HIS A 97 0.69 3.04 -6.18
C HIS A 97 0.94 4.09 -5.08
N HIS A 98 1.92 3.86 -4.22
CA HIS A 98 2.18 4.69 -3.05
C HIS A 98 3.64 5.09 -2.91
N VAL A 99 3.88 6.37 -2.58
CA VAL A 99 5.21 6.86 -2.22
C VAL A 99 5.70 6.17 -0.94
N LEU A 100 7.00 5.88 -0.85
CA LEU A 100 7.63 5.14 0.26
C LEU A 100 7.28 5.67 1.66
N ILE A 101 7.17 6.98 1.84
CA ILE A 101 6.80 7.61 3.12
C ILE A 101 5.37 7.22 3.55
N THR A 102 4.44 7.11 2.60
CA THR A 102 3.06 6.68 2.84
C THR A 102 3.03 5.24 3.33
N LEU A 103 3.78 4.36 2.67
CA LEU A 103 3.91 2.95 3.08
C LEU A 103 4.59 2.81 4.45
N GLN A 104 5.55 3.68 4.77
CA GLN A 104 6.19 3.69 6.08
C GLN A 104 5.19 4.12 7.16
N ALA A 105 4.36 5.13 6.89
CA ALA A 105 3.31 5.55 7.79
C ALA A 105 2.27 4.44 8.00
N PHE A 106 1.85 3.77 6.92
CA PHE A 106 0.98 2.59 6.98
C PHE A 106 1.59 1.48 7.86
N LEU A 107 2.85 1.13 7.67
CA LEU A 107 3.52 0.10 8.47
C LEU A 107 3.55 0.48 9.97
N ARG A 108 3.74 1.78 10.29
CA ARG A 108 3.64 2.27 11.67
C ARG A 108 2.22 2.14 12.22
N ASP A 109 1.22 2.45 11.41
CA ASP A 109 -0.20 2.34 11.79
C ASP A 109 -0.57 0.88 12.08
N ILE A 110 -0.21 -0.08 11.23
CA ILE A 110 -0.43 -1.52 11.49
C ILE A 110 0.25 -1.98 12.79
N LYS A 111 1.49 -1.55 13.03
CA LYS A 111 2.20 -1.86 14.28
C LYS A 111 1.51 -1.27 15.50
N LYS A 112 0.94 -0.08 15.36
CA LYS A 112 0.20 0.60 16.42
C LYS A 112 -1.10 -0.14 16.71
N LEU A 113 -1.84 -0.56 15.68
CA LEU A 113 -3.03 -1.40 15.80
C LEU A 113 -2.69 -2.66 16.61
N VAL A 114 -1.75 -3.47 16.13
CA VAL A 114 -1.37 -4.74 16.79
C VAL A 114 -0.88 -4.54 18.23
N ARG A 115 -0.31 -3.39 18.57
CA ARG A 115 0.23 -3.10 19.90
C ARG A 115 -0.82 -2.62 20.90
N GLU A 116 -1.70 -1.71 20.48
CA GLU A 116 -2.55 -0.93 21.39
C GLU A 116 -3.99 -1.45 21.44
N LEU A 117 -4.46 -2.06 20.36
CA LEU A 117 -5.84 -2.48 20.24
C LEU A 117 -5.96 -3.93 20.72
N LYS A 118 -6.68 -4.12 21.83
CA LYS A 118 -6.96 -5.43 22.39
C LYS A 118 -8.35 -5.84 21.94
N VAL A 119 -8.45 -6.98 21.28
CA VAL A 119 -9.70 -7.53 20.73
C VAL A 119 -10.77 -7.81 21.81
N ASN A 120 -10.35 -7.98 23.07
CA ASN A 120 -11.24 -8.32 24.19
C ASN A 120 -11.86 -7.11 24.91
N GLU A 121 -11.27 -5.93 24.75
CA GLU A 121 -11.87 -4.65 25.15
C GLU A 121 -12.55 -4.13 23.87
N ALA A 122 -13.79 -3.63 23.94
CA ALA A 122 -14.52 -3.19 22.74
C ALA A 122 -13.57 -2.46 21.78
N PHE A 123 -13.40 -3.01 20.56
CA PHE A 123 -12.54 -2.42 19.53
C PHE A 123 -12.83 -0.93 19.50
N SER A 124 -11.84 -0.08 19.81
CA SER A 124 -12.06 1.35 19.86
C SER A 124 -10.82 2.07 19.37
N LEU A 125 -10.94 2.60 18.15
CA LEU A 125 -9.94 3.47 17.55
C LEU A 125 -10.03 4.93 18.00
N ALA A 126 -10.96 5.27 18.91
CA ALA A 126 -11.33 6.64 19.26
C ALA A 126 -10.15 7.53 19.70
N ASN A 127 -9.11 6.94 20.31
CA ASN A 127 -7.93 7.67 20.78
C ASN A 127 -6.67 7.41 19.93
N MET A 128 -6.78 6.61 18.86
CA MET A 128 -5.64 6.22 18.03
C MET A 128 -5.51 7.15 16.83
N LYS A 129 -4.46 7.96 16.83
CA LYS A 129 -4.05 8.67 15.60
C LYS A 129 -3.50 7.66 14.59
N ILE A 130 -4.27 7.41 13.53
CA ILE A 130 -3.90 6.64 12.33
C ILE A 130 -3.62 7.65 11.22
N SER A 131 -2.51 7.46 10.52
CA SER A 131 -2.05 8.41 9.49
C SER A 131 -2.74 8.16 8.15
N ASN A 132 -2.82 6.89 7.73
CA ASN A 132 -3.44 6.49 6.45
C ASN A 132 -4.44 5.35 6.67
N PRO A 133 -5.68 5.64 7.10
CA PRO A 133 -6.64 4.59 7.36
C PRO A 133 -7.08 3.86 6.09
N SER A 134 -7.08 4.51 4.91
CA SER A 134 -7.47 3.87 3.64
C SER A 134 -6.55 2.72 3.27
N VAL A 135 -5.23 2.91 3.38
CA VAL A 135 -4.24 1.85 3.09
C VAL A 135 -4.36 0.71 4.12
N CYS A 136 -4.77 1.01 5.36
CA CYS A 136 -5.07 -0.02 6.36
C CYS A 136 -6.30 -0.84 5.96
N ILE A 137 -7.36 -0.20 5.48
CA ILE A 137 -8.56 -0.88 4.98
C ILE A 137 -8.21 -1.77 3.78
N ASP A 138 -7.47 -1.23 2.81
CA ASP A 138 -7.06 -1.97 1.62
C ASP A 138 -6.28 -3.23 2.02
N PHE A 139 -5.29 -3.10 2.90
CA PHE A 139 -4.54 -4.25 3.42
C PHE A 139 -5.44 -5.28 4.13
N LEU A 140 -6.25 -4.85 5.10
CA LEU A 140 -7.10 -5.76 5.88
C LEU A 140 -8.14 -6.48 5.02
N SER A 141 -8.63 -5.81 3.98
CA SER A 141 -9.60 -6.38 3.04
C SER A 141 -8.99 -7.42 2.09
N THR A 142 -7.67 -7.41 1.94
CA THR A 142 -6.93 -8.38 1.10
C THR A 142 -6.45 -9.62 1.87
N LEU A 143 -6.56 -9.61 3.21
CA LEU A 143 -6.12 -10.75 4.01
C LEU A 143 -6.94 -12.01 3.69
N PRO A 144 -6.29 -13.19 3.58
CA PRO A 144 -6.98 -14.45 3.31
C PRO A 144 -7.59 -15.03 4.59
N CYS A 145 -8.37 -14.21 5.31
CA CYS A 145 -9.06 -14.61 6.53
C CYS A 145 -10.54 -14.88 6.26
N LEU A 146 -11.12 -15.85 6.96
CA LEU A 146 -12.58 -16.00 7.03
C LEU A 146 -13.17 -14.74 7.68
N GLU A 147 -14.24 -14.18 7.07
CA GLU A 147 -14.95 -13.01 7.60
C GLU A 147 -15.24 -13.20 9.10
N SER A 148 -14.50 -12.48 9.95
CA SER A 148 -14.75 -12.41 11.38
C SER A 148 -15.45 -11.11 11.70
N ASN A 149 -16.41 -11.15 12.64
CA ASN A 149 -17.14 -9.96 13.06
C ASN A 149 -16.17 -8.87 13.57
N GLU A 150 -15.08 -9.29 14.20
CA GLU A 150 -14.01 -8.44 14.70
C GLU A 150 -13.26 -7.72 13.58
N LEU A 151 -12.97 -8.39 12.46
CA LEU A 151 -12.33 -7.77 11.30
C LEU A 151 -13.28 -6.78 10.62
N THR A 152 -14.56 -7.14 10.45
CA THR A 152 -15.57 -6.24 9.91
C THR A 152 -15.72 -4.98 10.77
N GLN A 153 -15.80 -5.14 12.08
CA GLN A 153 -15.83 -4.02 13.03
C GLN A 153 -14.59 -3.14 12.94
N LEU A 154 -13.39 -3.74 12.80
CA LEU A 154 -12.16 -2.99 12.64
C LEU A 154 -12.17 -2.15 11.35
N ILE A 155 -12.64 -2.72 10.24
CA ILE A 155 -12.75 -2.02 8.96
C ILE A 155 -13.78 -0.88 9.06
N GLU A 156 -14.95 -1.12 9.65
CA GLU A 156 -15.99 -0.09 9.85
C GLU A 156 -15.46 1.10 10.67
N GLN A 157 -14.68 0.85 11.73
CA GLN A 157 -14.09 1.94 12.52
C GLN A 157 -13.00 2.71 11.78
N LEU A 158 -12.22 2.04 10.93
CA LEU A 158 -11.27 2.71 10.06
C LEU A 158 -11.98 3.60 9.03
N ASP A 159 -13.12 3.15 8.49
CA ASP A 159 -13.93 3.93 7.56
C ASP A 159 -14.59 5.13 8.25
N GLU A 160 -15.08 4.98 9.47
CA GLU A 160 -15.58 6.10 10.28
C GLU A 160 -14.49 7.16 10.50
N LEU A 161 -13.25 6.73 10.82
CA LEU A 161 -12.11 7.65 10.93
C LEU A 161 -11.80 8.37 9.62
N LEU A 162 -11.88 7.69 8.48
CA LEU A 162 -11.74 8.33 7.16
C LEU A 162 -12.81 9.39 6.96
N ASN A 163 -14.07 9.05 7.20
CA ASN A 163 -15.21 9.95 7.02
C ASN A 163 -15.08 11.20 7.90
N VAL A 164 -14.70 11.04 9.17
CA VAL A 164 -14.41 12.17 10.07
C VAL A 164 -13.25 13.02 9.54
N SER A 165 -12.16 12.39 9.06
CA SER A 165 -11.03 13.13 8.50
C SER A 165 -11.40 13.93 7.25
N TYR A 166 -12.26 13.40 6.38
CA TYR A 166 -12.77 14.11 5.20
C TYR A 166 -13.69 15.28 5.59
N GLN A 167 -14.53 15.10 6.60
CA GLN A 167 -15.41 16.16 7.11
C GLN A 167 -14.64 17.28 7.80
N LEU A 168 -13.53 16.98 8.48
CA LEU A 168 -12.68 17.99 9.12
C LEU A 168 -11.77 18.70 8.10
N ASN A 169 -11.36 18.01 7.04
CA ASN A 169 -10.54 18.56 5.94
C ASN A 169 -11.37 19.33 4.90
N THR A 170 -12.22 20.26 5.35
CA THR A 170 -12.95 21.23 4.49
C THR A 170 -12.05 22.22 3.74
N LYS A 171 -10.73 22.06 3.80
CA LYS A 171 -9.83 22.79 2.91
C LYS A 171 -10.14 22.35 1.48
N LYS A 172 -10.38 23.34 0.61
CA LYS A 172 -10.61 23.22 -0.84
C LYS A 172 -9.38 22.66 -1.59
N GLN A 173 -8.76 21.59 -1.10
CA GLN A 173 -7.72 20.88 -1.82
C GLN A 173 -8.39 20.11 -2.96
N ARG A 174 -7.98 20.44 -4.18
CA ARG A 174 -8.45 19.78 -5.40
C ARG A 174 -8.14 18.29 -5.26
N LYS A 175 -9.13 17.41 -5.43
CA LYS A 175 -8.86 15.99 -5.62
C LYS A 175 -8.00 15.86 -6.88
N LEU A 176 -6.73 15.48 -6.72
CA LEU A 176 -5.87 15.14 -7.83
C LEU A 176 -6.42 13.89 -8.51
N ALA A 177 -6.24 13.77 -9.82
CA ALA A 177 -6.60 12.56 -10.54
C ALA A 177 -5.83 11.37 -9.95
N GLN A 178 -6.48 10.21 -9.84
CA GLN A 178 -5.81 8.96 -9.46
C GLN A 178 -4.77 8.63 -10.52
N PHE A 179 -3.49 8.66 -10.15
CA PHE A 179 -2.40 8.14 -10.98
C PHE A 179 -2.41 6.62 -10.92
N GLN A 180 -2.22 5.97 -12.06
CA GLN A 180 -2.18 4.50 -12.14
C GLN A 180 -0.89 3.93 -11.52
N SER A 181 0.24 4.63 -11.65
CA SER A 181 1.48 4.30 -10.94
C SER A 181 2.40 5.52 -10.95
N TYR A 182 3.09 5.77 -9.85
CA TYR A 182 4.11 6.83 -9.78
C TYR A 182 5.34 6.47 -10.63
N PHE A 183 5.68 5.19 -10.74
CA PHE A 183 6.79 4.74 -11.58
C PHE A 183 6.46 4.88 -13.08
N LEU A 184 5.22 4.60 -13.47
CA LEU A 184 4.76 4.80 -14.86
C LEU A 184 4.83 6.28 -15.30
N PHE A 185 4.76 7.23 -14.36
CA PHE A 185 4.78 8.64 -14.70
C PHE A 185 6.09 9.05 -15.38
N ASN A 186 7.23 8.53 -14.90
CA ASN A 186 8.53 8.79 -15.51
C ASN A 186 8.61 8.21 -16.92
N ASP A 187 8.14 6.97 -17.11
CA ASP A 187 8.16 6.29 -18.41
C ASP A 187 7.24 6.99 -19.42
N ILE A 188 6.05 7.43 -18.98
CA ILE A 188 5.10 8.19 -19.80
C ILE A 188 5.68 9.53 -20.22
N LEU A 189 6.37 10.24 -19.32
CA LEU A 189 7.01 11.51 -19.65
C LEU A 189 8.10 11.30 -20.70
N ASN A 190 8.98 10.32 -20.50
CA ASN A 190 10.03 10.00 -21.46
C ASN A 190 9.45 9.62 -22.83
N ASP A 191 8.43 8.76 -22.86
CA ASP A 191 7.72 8.38 -24.08
C ASP A 191 7.01 9.56 -24.76
N TYR A 192 6.47 10.49 -23.98
CA TYR A 192 5.79 11.67 -24.49
C TYR A 192 6.77 12.57 -25.25
N TRP A 193 7.96 12.83 -24.69
CA TRP A 193 8.94 13.72 -25.31
C TRP A 193 9.65 13.13 -26.53
N VAL A 194 9.83 11.81 -26.57
CA VAL A 194 10.43 11.09 -27.70
C VAL A 194 9.52 11.06 -28.94
N LYS A 195 8.20 11.18 -28.76
CA LYS A 195 7.25 11.19 -29.89
C LYS A 195 7.41 12.44 -30.76
N SER A 196 7.11 12.28 -32.05
CA SER A 196 6.98 13.41 -32.97
C SER A 196 5.67 14.15 -32.67
N LEU A 197 5.74 15.11 -31.76
CA LEU A 197 4.65 16.00 -31.39
C LEU A 197 4.58 17.21 -32.32
N LEU A 198 3.39 17.78 -32.49
CA LEU A 198 3.21 19.10 -33.10
C LEU A 198 3.85 20.16 -32.20
N ASP A 199 4.48 21.17 -32.80
CA ASP A 199 5.24 22.17 -32.05
C ASP A 199 4.38 22.92 -31.01
N GLU A 200 3.11 23.21 -31.33
CA GLU A 200 2.17 23.87 -30.41
C GLU A 200 1.89 23.03 -29.16
N GLU A 201 1.67 21.72 -29.31
CA GLU A 201 1.46 20.82 -28.18
C GLU A 201 2.73 20.68 -27.35
N ARG A 202 3.88 20.58 -28.02
CA ARG A 202 5.18 20.49 -27.36
C ARG A 202 5.47 21.74 -26.52
N LEU A 203 5.16 22.93 -27.03
CA LEU A 203 5.29 24.21 -26.33
C LEU A 203 4.34 24.34 -25.14
N PHE A 204 3.09 23.86 -25.28
CA PHE A 204 2.09 23.91 -24.22
C PHE A 204 2.53 23.11 -22.98
N TYR A 205 3.08 21.92 -23.19
CA TYR A 205 3.53 21.05 -22.09
C TYR A 205 5.01 21.22 -21.72
N TYR A 206 5.77 22.06 -22.43
CA TYR A 206 7.21 22.30 -22.20
C TYR A 206 7.59 22.61 -20.75
N PRO A 207 6.78 23.33 -19.94
CA PRO A 207 7.10 23.53 -18.53
C PRO A 207 7.26 22.23 -17.72
N LEU A 208 6.63 21.13 -18.13
CA LEU A 208 6.78 19.81 -17.49
C LEU A 208 8.10 19.12 -17.83
N TYR A 209 8.76 19.50 -18.92
CA TYR A 209 10.09 18.99 -19.28
C TYR A 209 11.21 19.63 -18.44
N LEU A 210 10.99 20.86 -17.97
CA LEU A 210 11.96 21.62 -17.18
C LEU A 210 11.94 21.30 -15.68
N TRP A 211 10.90 20.59 -15.23
CA TRP A 211 10.68 20.22 -13.84
C TRP A 211 11.32 18.87 -13.53
#